data_AF-A0A127VCB4-F1
#
_entry.id   AF-A0A127VCB4-F1
#
_cell.length_a   1.000
_cell.length_b   1.000
_cell.length_c   1.000
_cell.angle_alpha   90.00
_cell.angle_beta   90.00
_cell.angle_gamma   90.00
#
_symmetry.space_group_name_H-M   'P 1'
#
loop_
_entity.id
_entity.type
_entity.pdbx_description
1 polymer ?
#
loop_
_entity_poly.entity_id
_entity_poly.type
_entity_poly.pdbx_seq_one_letter_code
_entity_poly.pdbx_strand_id
1 'polypeptide(L)'
;MSTLRSLLMLSDTEFPLVNYRIIYLIFSWAGVAYVLSGYAGLMNGLLPEGHIYREYLICGGQLFFQGLVVSRMKVNTDIKWNYLCHMMTISFGGALLLLPGIWSVHWIIFPPLVYATYFMGVAGLMFLEHIRRTKLLKLGWTLTITWMFYRLVILLIILLIH
;
A
#
# COMPACT_ATOMS: atom_id res chain seq x y z
N MET A 1 -31.21 -35.77 0.94
CA MET A 1 -31.36 -34.48 0.23
C MET A 1 -30.71 -33.30 0.98
N SER A 2 -30.28 -33.44 2.24
CA SER A 2 -29.57 -32.40 3.01
C SER A 2 -28.05 -32.36 2.72
N THR A 3 -27.43 -33.47 2.34
CA THR A 3 -25.98 -33.61 2.11
C THR A 3 -25.49 -33.08 0.76
N LEU A 4 -26.33 -33.10 -0.28
CA LEU A 4 -25.97 -32.54 -1.60
C LEU A 4 -26.01 -31.00 -1.60
N ARG A 5 -26.89 -30.40 -0.79
CA ARG A 5 -27.04 -28.93 -0.68
C ARG A 5 -25.88 -28.30 0.10
N SER A 6 -25.32 -29.01 1.08
CA SER A 6 -24.10 -28.60 1.77
C SER A 6 -22.85 -28.73 0.88
N LEU A 7 -22.79 -29.73 0.00
CA LEU A 7 -21.70 -29.90 -0.97
C LEU A 7 -21.75 -28.88 -2.13
N LEU A 8 -22.94 -28.55 -2.64
CA LEU A 8 -23.11 -27.53 -3.69
C LEU A 8 -22.90 -26.10 -3.16
N MET A 9 -23.31 -25.78 -1.93
CA MET A 9 -23.08 -24.45 -1.34
C MET A 9 -21.62 -24.17 -0.96
N LEU A 10 -20.80 -25.21 -0.77
CA LEU A 10 -19.36 -25.05 -0.49
C LEU A 10 -18.52 -24.86 -1.76
N SER A 11 -19.04 -25.22 -2.94
CA SER A 11 -18.32 -25.08 -4.21
C SER A 11 -18.43 -23.68 -4.82
N ASP A 12 -19.59 -23.02 -4.69
CA ASP A 12 -19.86 -21.75 -5.38
C ASP A 12 -19.49 -20.49 -4.57
N THR A 13 -19.09 -20.65 -3.30
CA THR A 13 -18.83 -19.53 -2.38
C THR A 13 -17.36 -19.17 -2.20
N GLU A 14 -16.41 -20.01 -2.63
CA GLU A 14 -14.98 -19.70 -2.55
C GLU A 14 -14.50 -18.79 -3.70
N PHE A 15 -15.07 -18.93 -4.90
CA PHE A 15 -14.69 -18.14 -6.08
C PHE A 15 -15.09 -16.65 -6.08
N PRO A 16 -16.26 -16.20 -5.56
CA PRO A 16 -16.65 -14.78 -5.64
C PRO A 16 -15.76 -13.87 -4.78
N LEU A 17 -15.26 -14.34 -3.63
CA LEU A 17 -14.53 -13.49 -2.67
C LEU A 17 -13.15 -13.04 -3.16
N VAL A 18 -12.46 -13.87 -3.94
CA VAL A 18 -11.12 -13.56 -4.47
C VAL A 18 -11.19 -12.48 -5.55
N ASN A 19 -12.22 -12.52 -6.40
CA ASN A 19 -12.41 -11.53 -7.46
C ASN A 19 -12.59 -10.11 -6.90
N TYR A 20 -13.41 -9.93 -5.84
CA TYR A 20 -13.56 -8.63 -5.18
C TYR A 20 -12.26 -8.13 -4.54
N ARG A 21 -11.48 -9.04 -3.94
CA ARG A 21 -10.18 -8.69 -3.34
C ARG A 21 -9.20 -8.19 -4.39
N ILE A 22 -9.13 -8.84 -5.55
CA ILE A 22 -8.24 -8.41 -6.66
C ILE A 22 -8.68 -7.04 -7.19
N ILE A 23 -9.97 -6.85 -7.45
CA ILE A 23 -10.51 -5.55 -7.92
C ILE A 23 -10.16 -4.45 -6.91
N TYR A 24 -10.36 -4.71 -5.62
CA TYR A 24 -10.00 -3.76 -4.56
C TYR A 24 -8.50 -3.44 -4.53
N LEU A 25 -7.63 -4.45 -4.65
CA LEU A 25 -6.18 -4.26 -4.69
C LEU A 25 -5.75 -3.40 -5.88
N ILE A 26 -6.31 -3.66 -7.07
CA ILE A 26 -6.00 -2.87 -8.27
C ILE A 26 -6.51 -1.44 -8.13
N PHE A 27 -7.75 -1.26 -7.69
CA PHE A 27 -8.36 0.06 -7.48
C PHE A 27 -7.56 0.90 -6.48
N SER A 28 -7.28 0.32 -5.30
CA SER A 28 -6.50 1.00 -4.26
C SER A 28 -5.07 1.28 -4.72
N TRP A 29 -4.43 0.36 -5.44
CA TRP A 29 -3.10 0.57 -6.00
C TRP A 29 -3.07 1.75 -6.98
N ALA A 30 -3.99 1.77 -7.95
CA ALA A 30 -4.09 2.85 -8.92
C ALA A 30 -4.36 4.20 -8.24
N GLY A 31 -5.26 4.24 -7.26
CA GLY A 31 -5.57 5.44 -6.49
C GLY A 31 -4.37 5.95 -5.68
N VAL A 32 -3.67 5.07 -4.97
CA VAL A 32 -2.46 5.45 -4.21
C VAL A 32 -1.39 5.98 -5.15
N ALA A 33 -1.10 5.29 -6.25
CA ALA A 33 -0.07 5.70 -7.21
C ALA A 33 -0.40 7.06 -7.86
N TYR A 34 -1.67 7.29 -8.20
CA TYR A 34 -2.12 8.57 -8.75
C TYR A 34 -1.88 9.72 -7.77
N VAL A 35 -2.29 9.57 -6.51
CA VAL A 35 -2.10 10.62 -5.49
C VAL A 35 -0.63 10.84 -5.18
N LEU A 36 0.17 9.78 -5.05
CA LEU A 36 1.61 9.91 -4.83
C LEU A 36 2.31 10.63 -5.99
N SER A 37 1.88 10.38 -7.23
CA SER A 37 2.44 11.05 -8.42
C SER A 37 2.19 12.56 -8.39
N GLY A 38 0.97 12.97 -8.02
CA GLY A 38 0.64 14.39 -7.85
C GLY A 38 1.38 15.02 -6.66
N TYR A 39 1.50 14.28 -5.55
CA TYR A 39 2.17 14.78 -4.35
C TYR A 39 3.69 14.90 -4.53
N ALA A 40 4.32 14.01 -5.29
CA ALA A 40 5.76 14.00 -5.51
C ALA A 40 6.27 15.32 -6.11
N GLY A 41 5.51 15.94 -7.01
CA GLY A 41 5.87 17.24 -7.61
C GLY A 41 5.95 18.38 -6.60
N LEU A 42 5.27 18.29 -5.45
CA LEU A 42 5.33 19.29 -4.38
C LEU A 42 6.66 19.24 -3.60
N MET A 43 7.37 18.12 -3.72
CA MET A 43 8.67 17.90 -3.09
C MET A 43 9.84 18.10 -4.07
N ASN A 44 9.58 18.73 -5.23
CA ASN A 44 10.62 19.06 -6.20
C ASN A 44 11.76 19.86 -5.55
N GLY A 45 12.99 19.43 -5.82
CA GLY A 45 14.21 19.96 -5.20
C GLY A 45 14.69 19.18 -3.97
N LEU A 46 13.85 18.33 -3.38
CA LEU A 46 14.27 17.33 -2.36
C LEU A 46 14.27 15.92 -2.92
N LEU A 47 13.31 15.62 -3.79
CA LEU A 47 13.26 14.38 -4.53
C LEU A 47 13.43 14.64 -6.03
N PRO A 48 14.12 13.74 -6.72
CA PRO A 48 14.06 13.58 -8.17
C PRO A 48 12.68 13.80 -8.78
N GLU A 49 12.61 14.56 -9.88
CA GLU A 49 11.47 14.46 -10.78
C GLU A 49 11.43 13.04 -11.35
N GLY A 50 10.30 12.36 -11.11
CA GLY A 50 10.09 10.98 -11.54
C GLY A 50 9.25 10.92 -12.80
N HIS A 51 9.47 9.90 -13.62
CA HIS A 51 8.53 9.55 -14.68
C HIS A 51 7.13 9.29 -14.10
N ILE A 52 6.11 9.54 -14.92
CA ILE A 52 4.69 9.34 -14.58
C ILE A 52 4.38 7.92 -14.08
N TYR A 53 5.17 6.92 -14.46
CA TYR A 53 5.01 5.52 -14.05
C TYR A 53 5.78 5.14 -12.78
N ARG A 54 6.63 6.02 -12.24
CA ARG A 54 7.52 5.71 -11.10
C ARG A 54 6.70 5.24 -9.89
N GLU A 55 5.70 6.02 -9.49
CA GLU A 55 4.91 5.70 -8.29
C GLU A 55 4.02 4.47 -8.50
N TYR A 56 3.56 4.23 -9.74
CA TYR A 56 2.83 3.01 -10.09
C TYR A 56 3.71 1.77 -9.91
N LEU A 57 4.96 1.81 -10.40
CA LEU A 57 5.92 0.72 -10.24
C LEU A 57 6.34 0.53 -8.79
N ILE A 58 6.53 1.61 -8.03
CA ILE A 58 6.90 1.53 -6.61
C ILE A 58 5.79 0.88 -5.81
N CYS A 59 4.55 1.36 -5.94
CA CYS A 59 3.41 0.84 -5.19
C CYS A 59 3.01 -0.57 -5.66
N GLY A 60 3.08 -0.84 -6.96
CA GLY A 60 2.80 -2.17 -7.53
C GLY A 60 3.86 -3.20 -7.13
N GLY A 61 5.12 -2.80 -7.17
CA GLY A 61 6.24 -3.61 -6.69
C GLY A 61 6.16 -3.88 -5.18
N GLN A 62 5.71 -2.93 -4.36
CA GLN A 62 5.46 -3.17 -2.93
C GLN A 62 4.39 -4.24 -2.74
N LEU A 63 3.26 -4.13 -3.46
CA LEU A 63 2.17 -5.09 -3.39
C LEU A 63 2.63 -6.48 -3.83
N PHE A 64 3.36 -6.56 -4.93
CA PHE A 64 3.91 -7.81 -5.46
C PHE A 64 4.93 -8.43 -4.49
N PHE A 65 5.89 -7.65 -3.99
CA PHE A 65 6.91 -8.11 -3.06
C PHE A 65 6.30 -8.64 -1.77
N GLN A 66 5.34 -7.91 -1.18
CA GLN A 66 4.64 -8.35 0.01
C GLN A 66 3.77 -9.58 -0.24
N GLY A 67 3.18 -9.70 -1.44
CA GLY A 67 2.53 -10.92 -1.92
C GLY A 67 3.47 -12.13 -1.92
N LEU A 68 4.69 -11.96 -2.41
CA LEU A 68 5.72 -13.00 -2.43
C LEU A 68 6.26 -13.36 -1.03
N VAL A 69 6.33 -12.41 -0.12
CA VAL A 69 6.76 -12.67 1.27
C VAL A 69 5.68 -13.45 2.01
N VAL A 70 4.42 -12.98 1.95
CA VAL A 70 3.32 -13.64 2.67
C VAL A 70 2.97 -15.00 2.07
N SER A 71 3.19 -15.21 0.77
CA SER A 71 2.95 -16.52 0.12
C SER A 71 3.86 -17.63 0.68
N ARG A 72 5.10 -17.28 1.05
CA ARG A 72 6.08 -18.20 1.67
C ARG A 72 5.80 -18.51 3.14
N MET A 73 4.91 -17.77 3.79
CA MET A 73 4.52 -18.04 5.17
C MET A 73 3.56 -19.23 5.25
N LYS A 74 3.75 -20.08 6.26
CA LYS A 74 2.86 -21.22 6.58
C LYS A 74 1.60 -20.74 7.32
N VAL A 75 0.79 -19.92 6.64
CA VAL A 75 -0.49 -19.39 7.15
C VAL A 75 -1.60 -19.63 6.15
N ASN A 76 -2.86 -19.60 6.62
CA ASN A 76 -4.03 -19.83 5.77
C ASN A 76 -4.13 -18.79 4.64
N THR A 77 -4.57 -19.22 3.46
CA THR A 77 -4.72 -18.37 2.26
C THR A 77 -5.57 -17.13 2.54
N ASP A 78 -6.64 -17.25 3.30
CA ASP A 78 -7.47 -16.09 3.69
C ASP A 78 -6.72 -15.04 4.51
N ILE A 79 -5.83 -15.47 5.41
CA ILE A 79 -5.02 -14.55 6.21
C ILE A 79 -4.04 -13.81 5.29
N LYS A 80 -3.50 -14.48 4.27
CA LYS A 80 -2.61 -13.88 3.25
C LYS A 80 -3.33 -12.78 2.47
N TRP A 81 -4.54 -13.09 1.98
CA TRP A 81 -5.35 -12.11 1.25
C TRP A 81 -5.81 -10.96 2.14
N ASN A 82 -6.26 -11.24 3.36
CA ASN A 82 -6.64 -10.21 4.32
C ASN A 82 -5.48 -9.28 4.65
N TYR A 83 -4.26 -9.82 4.75
CA TYR A 83 -3.05 -9.01 4.93
C TYR A 83 -2.81 -8.05 3.75
N LEU A 84 -2.83 -8.55 2.50
CA LEU A 84 -2.61 -7.71 1.32
C LEU A 84 -3.68 -6.60 1.21
N CYS A 85 -4.95 -6.96 1.41
CA CYS A 85 -6.03 -5.99 1.40
C CYS A 85 -5.86 -4.95 2.51
N HIS A 86 -5.57 -5.36 3.74
CA HIS A 86 -5.34 -4.43 4.85
C HIS A 86 -4.13 -3.51 4.62
N MET A 87 -3.04 -4.02 4.06
CA MET A 87 -1.87 -3.22 3.70
C MET A 87 -2.23 -2.16 2.65
N MET A 88 -3.03 -2.54 1.65
CA MET A 88 -3.51 -1.59 0.65
C MET A 88 -4.52 -0.59 1.23
N THR A 89 -5.37 -0.98 2.19
CA THR A 89 -6.25 -0.05 2.90
C THR A 89 -5.46 1.02 3.65
N ILE A 90 -4.38 0.63 4.34
CA ILE A 90 -3.50 1.58 5.03
C ILE A 90 -2.87 2.54 4.03
N SER A 91 -2.37 2.01 2.90
CA SER A 91 -1.74 2.82 1.85
C SER A 91 -2.74 3.79 1.20
N PHE A 92 -3.97 3.33 0.98
CA PHE A 92 -5.05 4.14 0.45
C PHE A 92 -5.48 5.23 1.43
N GLY A 93 -5.63 4.90 2.71
CA GLY A 93 -5.91 5.90 3.76
C GLY A 93 -4.81 6.97 3.85
N GLY A 94 -3.54 6.56 3.77
CA GLY A 94 -2.42 7.48 3.68
C GLY A 94 -2.48 8.39 2.46
N ALA A 95 -2.77 7.84 1.28
CA ALA A 95 -2.97 8.64 0.07
C ALA A 95 -4.10 9.67 0.23
N LEU A 96 -5.24 9.28 0.80
CA LEU A 96 -6.33 10.22 1.09
C LEU A 96 -5.89 11.33 2.05
N LEU A 97 -5.07 11.02 3.06
CA LEU A 97 -4.48 12.02 3.95
C LEU A 97 -3.48 12.94 3.25
N LEU A 98 -2.93 12.59 2.09
CA LEU A 98 -2.07 13.48 1.31
C LEU A 98 -2.86 14.49 0.45
N LEU A 99 -4.13 14.22 0.14
CA LEU A 99 -4.96 15.10 -0.68
C LEU A 99 -5.08 16.53 -0.13
N PRO A 100 -5.26 16.78 1.19
CA PRO A 100 -5.23 18.13 1.74
C PRO A 100 -3.92 18.88 1.44
N GLY A 101 -2.79 18.16 1.41
CA GLY A 101 -1.49 18.74 1.05
C GLY A 101 -1.40 19.12 -0.43
N ILE A 102 -2.05 18.37 -1.33
CA ILE A 102 -2.17 18.77 -2.75
C ILE A 102 -3.10 19.97 -2.88
N TRP A 103 -4.24 19.94 -2.20
CA TRP A 103 -5.25 20.99 -2.31
C TRP A 103 -4.79 22.33 -1.72
N SER A 104 -3.89 22.30 -0.72
CA SER A 104 -3.36 23.53 -0.09
C SER A 104 -2.61 24.44 -1.07
N VAL A 105 -2.05 23.89 -2.14
CA VAL A 105 -1.31 24.63 -3.18
C VAL A 105 -2.17 25.69 -3.87
N HIS A 106 -3.49 25.46 -3.95
CA HIS A 106 -4.42 26.44 -4.52
C HIS A 106 -4.61 27.69 -3.64
N TRP A 107 -4.19 27.63 -2.38
CA TRP A 107 -4.32 28.72 -1.41
C TRP A 107 -2.96 29.32 -1.08
N ILE A 108 -1.98 28.48 -0.75
CA ILE A 108 -0.64 28.87 -0.30
C ILE A 108 0.38 27.83 -0.81
N ILE A 109 1.46 28.31 -1.43
CA ILE A 109 2.58 27.46 -1.85
C ILE A 109 3.61 27.41 -0.73
N PHE A 110 3.82 26.24 -0.14
CA PHE A 110 4.83 26.04 0.90
C PHE A 110 6.19 25.61 0.31
N PRO A 111 7.30 25.78 1.04
CA PRO A 111 8.58 25.20 0.65
C PRO A 111 8.53 23.67 0.57
N PRO A 112 9.31 23.02 -0.32
CA PRO A 112 9.34 21.55 -0.47
C PRO A 112 9.56 20.77 0.83
N LEU A 113 10.32 21.34 1.77
CA LEU A 113 10.59 20.74 3.08
C LEU A 113 9.32 20.57 3.92
N VAL A 114 8.35 21.48 3.81
CA VAL A 114 7.06 21.37 4.51
C VAL A 114 6.24 20.20 3.96
N TYR A 115 6.21 20.02 2.65
CA TYR A 115 5.55 18.87 2.02
C TYR A 115 6.27 17.55 2.38
N ALA A 116 7.60 17.53 2.39
CA ALA A 116 8.36 16.36 2.80
C ALA A 116 8.10 15.97 4.27
N THR A 117 8.10 16.94 5.19
CA THR A 117 7.77 16.67 6.61
C THR A 117 6.34 16.19 6.80
N TYR A 118 5.38 16.77 6.07
CA TYR A 118 4.00 16.29 6.09
C TYR A 118 3.88 14.85 5.58
N PHE A 119 4.54 14.54 4.46
CA PHE A 119 4.61 13.19 3.91
C PHE A 119 5.20 12.21 4.92
N MET A 120 6.29 12.56 5.60
CA MET A 120 6.90 11.72 6.63
C MET A 120 5.97 11.50 7.82
N GLY A 121 5.17 12.50 8.21
CA GLY A 121 4.12 12.35 9.22
C GLY A 121 3.07 11.32 8.82
N VAL A 122 2.55 11.42 7.59
CA VAL A 122 1.57 10.45 7.04
C VAL A 122 2.19 9.06 6.93
N ALA A 123 3.41 8.94 6.41
CA ALA A 123 4.14 7.68 6.33
C ALA A 123 4.38 7.04 7.70
N GLY A 124 4.68 7.86 8.72
CA GLY A 124 4.79 7.42 10.12
C GLY A 124 3.48 6.85 10.66
N LEU A 125 2.36 7.55 10.45
CA LEU A 125 1.03 7.06 10.84
C LEU A 125 0.68 5.74 10.12
N MET A 126 0.97 5.64 8.82
CA MET A 126 0.79 4.40 8.06
C MET A 126 1.61 3.25 8.63
N PHE A 127 2.86 3.51 9.00
CA PHE A 127 3.75 2.49 9.57
C PHE A 127 3.23 1.99 10.92
N LEU A 128 2.79 2.89 11.81
CA LEU A 128 2.20 2.53 13.09
C LEU A 128 0.93 1.70 12.92
N GLU A 129 0.05 2.10 12.00
CA GLU A 129 -1.16 1.33 11.69
C GLU A 129 -0.83 -0.04 11.09
N HIS A 130 0.22 -0.14 10.26
CA HIS A 130 0.69 -1.40 9.71
C HIS A 130 1.16 -2.35 10.82
N ILE A 131 1.96 -1.88 11.78
CA ILE A 131 2.35 -2.65 12.97
C ILE A 131 1.12 -3.12 13.74
N ARG A 132 0.14 -2.24 13.95
CA ARG A 132 -1.10 -2.58 14.66
C ARG A 132 -1.85 -3.71 13.95
N ARG A 133 -1.98 -3.65 12.63
CA ARG A 133 -2.71 -4.66 11.84
C ARG A 133 -1.97 -5.99 11.72
N THR A 134 -0.64 -6.00 11.55
CA THR A 134 0.14 -7.24 11.52
C THR A 134 0.10 -7.96 12.86
N LYS A 135 0.08 -7.20 13.98
CA LYS A 135 -0.11 -7.74 15.33
C LYS A 135 -1.50 -8.35 15.52
N LEU A 136 -2.56 -7.69 15.03
CA LEU A 136 -3.94 -8.23 15.09
C LEU A 136 -4.11 -9.52 14.27
N LEU A 137 -3.44 -9.62 13.12
CA LEU A 137 -3.44 -10.83 12.29
C LEU A 137 -2.47 -11.93 12.79
N LYS A 138 -1.72 -11.69 13.87
CA LYS A 138 -0.72 -12.61 14.43
C LYS A 138 0.37 -13.04 13.42
N LEU A 139 0.72 -12.16 12.49
CA LEU A 139 1.69 -12.46 11.42
C LEU A 139 3.16 -12.17 11.81
N GLY A 140 3.40 -11.70 13.04
CA GLY A 140 4.73 -11.36 13.54
C GLY A 140 5.33 -10.11 12.88
N TRP A 141 6.62 -9.89 13.11
CA TRP A 141 7.34 -8.69 12.64
C TRP A 141 7.91 -8.81 11.23
N THR A 142 8.00 -10.02 10.66
CA THR A 142 8.63 -10.27 9.35
C THR A 142 8.00 -9.42 8.24
N LEU A 143 6.67 -9.31 8.22
CA LEU A 143 5.96 -8.52 7.23
C LEU A 143 6.25 -7.03 7.38
N THR A 144 6.27 -6.52 8.61
CA THR A 144 6.62 -5.12 8.90
C THR A 144 8.06 -4.79 8.52
N ILE A 145 9.01 -5.68 8.83
CA ILE A 145 10.43 -5.50 8.50
C ILE A 145 10.62 -5.49 6.98
N THR A 146 10.08 -6.48 6.28
CA THR A 146 10.17 -6.55 4.81
C THR A 146 9.43 -5.39 4.15
N TRP A 147 8.33 -4.90 4.74
CA TRP A 147 7.58 -3.76 4.24
C TRP A 147 8.41 -2.48 4.30
N MET A 148 9.02 -2.22 5.46
CA MET A 148 9.90 -1.06 5.66
C MET A 148 11.16 -1.18 4.81
N PHE A 149 11.75 -2.36 4.74
CA PHE A 149 12.95 -2.63 3.94
C PHE A 149 12.73 -2.27 2.46
N TYR A 150 11.63 -2.71 1.85
CA TYR A 150 11.31 -2.35 0.47
C TYR A 150 11.23 -0.83 0.30
N ARG A 151 10.54 -0.12 1.21
CA ARG A 151 10.39 1.35 1.14
C ARG A 151 11.73 2.07 1.24
N LEU A 152 12.61 1.64 2.15
CA LEU A 152 13.93 2.23 2.33
C LEU A 152 14.85 1.95 1.14
N VAL A 153 14.84 0.73 0.60
CA VAL A 153 15.64 0.36 -0.58
C VAL A 153 15.20 1.17 -1.80
N ILE A 154 13.90 1.29 -2.04
CA ILE A 154 13.38 2.10 -3.14
C ILE A 154 13.74 3.59 -2.96
N LEU A 155 13.57 4.13 -1.75
CA LEU A 155 13.97 5.52 -1.48
C LEU A 155 15.46 5.74 -1.77
N LEU A 156 16.31 4.82 -1.32
CA LEU A 156 17.75 4.88 -1.57
C LEU A 156 18.08 4.76 -3.07
N ILE A 157 17.40 3.88 -3.80
CA ILE A 157 17.52 3.77 -5.26
C ILE A 157 17.13 5.08 -5.94
N ILE A 158 16.02 5.71 -5.53
CA ILE A 158 15.59 7.00 -6.08
C ILE A 158 16.66 8.08 -5.83
N LEU A 159 17.27 8.10 -4.64
CA LEU A 159 18.27 9.10 -4.29
C LEU A 159 19.65 8.86 -4.93
N LEU A 160 20.01 7.61 -5.25
CA LEU A 160 21.32 7.26 -5.82
C LEU A 160 21.33 7.17 -7.34
N ILE A 161 20.22 6.78 -7.98
CA ILE A 161 20.12 6.61 -9.44
C ILE A 161 19.48 7.87 -10.06
N HIS A 162 19.80 9.04 -9.52
CA HIS A 162 19.43 10.32 -10.11
C HIS A 162 20.58 10.90 -10.93
#